data_AF-A0A850T2J4-F1
#
_entry.id   AF-A0A850T2J4-F1
#
_cell.length_a   1.000
_cell.length_b   1.000
_cell.length_c   1.000
_cell.angle_alpha   90.00
_cell.angle_beta   90.00
_cell.angle_gamma   90.00
#
_symmetry.space_group_name_H-M   'P 1'
#
loop_
_entity.id
_entity.type
_entity.pdbx_description
1 polymer ?
#
loop_
_entity_poly.entity_id
_entity_poly.type
_entity_poly.pdbx_seq_one_letter_code
_entity_poly.pdbx_strand_id
1 'polypeptide(L)'
;MSVNAIKDNTLKFRMDAMTADLMERARSYVKLDKSKFIRHSIREKAEAIIAAHEKTQFTQDDWYMFFDMLDNLPKPTERMIKAAKKYKKITTPNAI
;
A
#
# COMPACT_ATOMS: atom_id res chain seq x y z
N MET A 1 -9.90 20.09 -4.35
CA MET A 1 -8.67 20.32 -5.14
C MET A 1 -8.45 19.15 -6.09
N SER A 2 -9.01 19.18 -7.29
CA SER A 2 -8.80 18.14 -8.29
C SER A 2 -7.43 18.33 -8.92
N VAL A 3 -6.46 17.52 -8.50
CA VAL A 3 -5.16 17.43 -9.17
C VAL A 3 -5.45 16.93 -10.58
N ASN A 4 -5.38 17.82 -11.57
CA ASN A 4 -5.29 17.42 -12.97
C ASN A 4 -3.93 16.74 -13.13
N ALA A 5 -3.88 15.45 -12.84
CA ALA A 5 -2.71 14.63 -13.05
C ALA A 5 -2.38 14.72 -14.54
N ILE A 6 -1.21 15.29 -14.85
CA ILE A 6 -0.68 15.32 -16.21
C ILE A 6 -0.69 13.86 -16.70
N LYS A 7 -1.46 13.57 -17.75
CA LYS A 7 -1.59 12.23 -18.34
C LYS A 7 -0.35 11.87 -19.17
N ASP A 8 0.85 12.06 -18.61
CA ASP A 8 2.12 11.91 -19.35
C ASP A 8 2.67 10.48 -19.28
N ASN A 9 2.19 9.67 -18.33
CA ASN A 9 2.71 8.31 -18.16
C ASN A 9 1.95 7.31 -19.07
N THR A 10 2.48 7.08 -20.27
CA THR A 10 1.92 6.11 -21.23
C THR A 10 2.44 4.70 -20.98
N LEU A 11 1.54 3.74 -20.74
CA LEU A 11 1.87 2.33 -20.56
C LEU A 11 1.70 1.56 -21.88
N LYS A 12 2.78 0.91 -22.36
CA LYS A 12 2.76 -0.02 -23.50
C LYS A 12 3.18 -1.41 -23.03
N PHE A 13 2.37 -2.41 -23.31
CA PHE A 13 2.67 -3.80 -22.98
C PHE A 13 2.23 -4.72 -24.11
N ARG A 14 2.95 -5.85 -24.25
CA ARG A 14 2.55 -6.95 -25.14
C ARG A 14 1.68 -7.92 -24.35
N MET A 15 0.71 -8.52 -25.03
CA MET A 15 -0.14 -9.56 -24.47
C MET A 15 -0.26 -10.69 -25.50
N ASP A 16 -0.35 -11.92 -25.01
CA ASP A 16 -0.68 -13.06 -25.87
C ASP A 16 -2.13 -12.95 -26.38
N ALA A 17 -2.46 -13.76 -27.39
CA ALA A 17 -3.77 -13.73 -28.04
C ALA A 17 -4.91 -14.11 -27.09
N MET A 18 -4.68 -15.05 -26.16
CA MET A 18 -5.70 -15.50 -25.20
C MET A 18 -6.05 -14.39 -24.21
N THR A 19 -5.04 -13.70 -23.68
CA THR A 19 -5.20 -12.57 -22.78
C THR A 19 -5.92 -11.41 -23.48
N ALA A 20 -5.58 -11.13 -24.75
CA ALA A 20 -6.25 -10.10 -25.53
C ALA A 20 -7.74 -10.41 -25.74
N ASP A 21 -8.08 -11.66 -26.05
CA ASP A 21 -9.47 -12.11 -26.24
C ASP A 21 -10.29 -12.07 -24.95
N LEU A 22 -9.72 -12.51 -23.82
CA LEU A 22 -10.36 -12.39 -22.51
C LEU A 22 -10.68 -10.93 -22.15
N MET A 23 -9.73 -10.02 -22.36
CA MET A 23 -9.93 -8.59 -22.13
C MET A 23 -11.06 -8.04 -23.03
N GLU A 24 -11.07 -8.42 -24.31
CA GLU A 24 -12.06 -7.97 -25.29
C GLU A 24 -13.48 -8.41 -24.90
N ARG A 25 -13.65 -9.66 -24.49
CA ARG A 25 -14.94 -10.17 -23.99
C ARG A 25 -15.35 -9.47 -22.70
N ALA A 26 -14.48 -9.41 -21.70
CA ALA A 26 -14.78 -8.78 -20.42
C ALA A 26 -15.18 -7.30 -20.56
N ARG A 27 -14.42 -6.51 -21.33
CA ARG A 27 -14.73 -5.09 -21.54
C ARG A 27 -16.07 -4.89 -22.26
N SER A 28 -16.48 -5.82 -23.12
CA SER A 28 -17.74 -5.76 -23.85
C SER A 28 -18.94 -5.90 -22.90
N TYR A 29 -18.84 -6.80 -21.91
CA TYR A 29 -19.88 -6.99 -20.89
C TYR A 29 -20.10 -5.75 -20.04
N VAL A 30 -19.02 -5.03 -19.70
CA VAL A 30 -19.09 -3.79 -18.92
C VAL A 30 -19.20 -2.53 -19.78
N LYS A 31 -19.29 -2.68 -21.12
CA LYS A 31 -19.41 -1.57 -22.10
C LYS A 31 -18.33 -0.48 -21.93
N LEU A 32 -17.09 -0.90 -21.70
CA LEU A 32 -15.94 0.00 -21.58
C LEU A 32 -15.03 -0.07 -22.82
N ASP A 33 -14.42 1.07 -23.17
CA ASP A 33 -13.32 1.08 -24.11
C ASP A 33 -12.08 0.38 -23.51
N LYS A 34 -11.16 -0.07 -24.37
CA LYS A 34 -9.95 -0.81 -23.95
C LYS A 34 -9.12 -0.03 -22.92
N SER A 35 -8.92 1.25 -23.16
CA SER A 35 -8.06 2.11 -22.34
C SER A 35 -8.66 2.32 -20.94
N LYS A 36 -9.97 2.55 -20.88
CA LYS A 36 -10.73 2.71 -19.65
C LYS A 36 -10.79 1.40 -18.88
N PHE A 37 -11.09 0.27 -19.54
CA PHE A 37 -11.08 -1.05 -18.92
C PHE A 37 -9.72 -1.36 -18.26
N ILE A 38 -8.62 -1.25 -19.01
CA ILE A 38 -7.27 -1.52 -18.49
C ILE A 38 -6.94 -0.64 -17.29
N ARG A 39 -7.20 0.68 -17.36
CA ARG A 39 -6.93 1.58 -16.24
C ARG A 39 -7.76 1.25 -15.00
N HIS A 40 -9.02 0.87 -15.17
CA HIS A 40 -9.87 0.47 -14.05
C HIS A 40 -9.37 -0.82 -13.41
N SER A 41 -9.09 -1.85 -14.21
CA SER A 41 -8.62 -3.14 -13.70
C SER A 41 -7.26 -3.03 -13.00
N ILE A 42 -6.33 -2.24 -13.54
CA ILE A 42 -5.04 -1.99 -12.88
C ILE A 42 -5.25 -1.28 -11.54
N ARG A 43 -6.07 -0.23 -11.51
CA ARG A 43 -6.35 0.52 -10.28
C ARG A 43 -6.97 -0.38 -9.21
N GLU A 44 -8.01 -1.11 -9.57
CA GLU A 44 -8.72 -2.02 -8.66
C GLU A 44 -7.77 -3.06 -8.07
N LYS A 45 -6.96 -3.72 -8.91
CA LYS A 45 -6.02 -4.73 -8.43
C LYS A 45 -4.91 -4.12 -7.58
N ALA A 46 -4.39 -2.95 -7.95
CA ALA A 46 -3.37 -2.26 -7.18
C ALA A 46 -3.89 -1.84 -5.79
N GLU A 47 -5.08 -1.23 -5.73
CA GLU A 47 -5.74 -0.85 -4.47
C GLU A 47 -5.97 -2.06 -3.57
N ALA A 48 -6.43 -3.19 -4.13
CA ALA A 48 -6.62 -4.42 -3.38
C ALA A 48 -5.31 -4.97 -2.79
N ILE A 49 -4.22 -4.95 -3.57
CA ILE A 49 -2.90 -5.40 -3.10
C ILE A 49 -2.39 -4.45 -2.02
N ILE A 50 -2.41 -3.13 -2.25
CA ILE A 50 -1.97 -2.13 -1.28
C ILE A 50 -2.75 -2.28 0.02
N ALA A 51 -4.08 -2.37 -0.04
CA ALA A 51 -4.91 -2.55 1.13
C ALA A 51 -4.59 -3.85 1.90
N ALA A 52 -4.25 -4.94 1.20
CA ALA A 52 -3.87 -6.20 1.84
C ALA A 52 -2.50 -6.13 2.57
N HIS A 53 -1.59 -5.25 2.12
CA HIS A 53 -0.24 -5.14 2.69
C HIS A 53 -0.07 -3.98 3.67
N GLU A 54 -0.78 -2.87 3.49
CA GLU A 54 -0.65 -1.67 4.34
C GLU A 54 -1.63 -1.66 5.51
N LYS A 55 -2.75 -2.39 5.42
CA LYS A 55 -3.65 -2.54 6.57
C LYS A 55 -3.14 -3.67 7.45
N THR A 56 -2.58 -3.32 8.60
CA THR A 56 -2.30 -4.30 9.65
C THR A 56 -3.62 -4.93 10.08
N GLN A 57 -3.83 -6.19 9.70
CA GLN A 57 -4.97 -6.97 10.18
C GLN A 57 -4.64 -7.44 11.59
N PHE A 58 -5.05 -6.64 12.58
CA PHE A 58 -5.04 -7.06 13.97
C PHE A 58 -6.16 -8.05 14.22
N THR A 59 -5.87 -9.11 14.97
CA THR A 59 -6.93 -9.96 15.54
C THR A 59 -7.76 -9.15 16.53
N GLN A 60 -8.91 -9.67 16.95
CA GLN A 60 -9.75 -9.00 17.95
C GLN A 60 -8.98 -8.78 19.27
N ASP A 61 -8.17 -9.76 19.67
CA ASP A 61 -7.33 -9.68 20.87
C ASP A 61 -6.23 -8.63 20.73
N ASP A 62 -5.60 -8.55 19.54
CA ASP A 62 -4.61 -7.51 19.25
C ASP A 62 -5.23 -6.11 19.33
N TRP A 63 -6.48 -5.95 18.88
CA TRP A 63 -7.19 -4.68 19.01
C TRP A 63 -7.42 -4.29 20.48
N TYR A 64 -7.87 -5.22 21.32
CA TYR A 64 -8.04 -4.96 22.75
C TYR A 64 -6.72 -4.58 23.42
N MET A 65 -5.66 -5.32 23.14
CA MET A 65 -4.32 -5.03 23.66
C MET A 65 -3.80 -3.68 23.16
N PHE A 66 -3.99 -3.36 21.87
CA PHE A 66 -3.55 -2.09 21.29
C PHE A 66 -4.26 -0.90 21.94
N PHE A 67 -5.58 -0.95 22.11
CA PHE A 67 -6.33 0.13 22.76
C PHE A 67 -6.01 0.23 24.26
N ASP A 68 -5.87 -0.89 24.98
CA ASP A 68 -5.43 -0.86 26.38
C ASP A 68 -4.05 -0.22 26.54
N MET A 69 -3.12 -0.47 25.61
CA MET A 69 -1.80 0.18 25.60
C MET A 69 -1.83 1.68 25.29
N LEU A 70 -2.86 2.19 24.61
CA LEU A 70 -3.03 3.63 24.39
C LEU A 70 -3.51 4.35 25.66
N ASP A 71 -4.44 3.72 26.39
CA ASP A 71 -4.96 4.25 27.65
C ASP A 71 -3.96 4.08 28.79
N ASN A 72 -3.26 2.94 28.83
CA ASN A 72 -2.27 2.57 29.83
C ASN A 72 -0.89 2.38 29.19
N LEU A 73 -0.21 3.49 28.90
CA LEU A 73 1.14 3.47 28.33
C LEU A 73 2.14 2.77 29.28
N PRO A 74 2.67 1.58 28.93
CA PRO A 74 3.66 0.92 29.76
C PRO A 74 4.99 1.67 29.71
N LYS A 75 5.75 1.64 30.82
CA LYS A 75 7.09 2.22 30.84
C LYS A 75 8.00 1.50 29.82
N PRO A 76 8.84 2.23 29.05
CA PRO A 76 9.76 1.61 28.12
C PRO A 76 10.69 0.60 28.81
N THR A 77 10.87 -0.57 28.19
CA THR A 77 11.80 -1.57 28.72
C THR A 77 13.25 -1.10 28.62
N GLU A 78 14.13 -1.64 29.45
CA GLU A 78 15.57 -1.30 29.41
C GLU A 78 16.19 -1.55 28.03
N ARG A 79 15.74 -2.59 27.32
CA ARG A 79 16.19 -2.91 25.96
C ARG A 79 15.79 -1.81 24.97
N MET A 80 14.56 -1.29 25.06
CA MET A 80 14.10 -0.18 24.22
C MET A 80 14.91 1.09 24.48
N ILE A 81 15.19 1.40 25.75
CA ILE A 81 16.00 2.57 26.13
C ILE A 81 17.43 2.44 25.57
N LYS A 82 18.06 1.26 25.71
CA LYS A 82 19.39 0.99 25.16
C LYS A 82 19.41 1.11 23.62
N ALA A 83 18.40 0.59 22.95
CA ALA A 83 18.27 0.69 21.49
C ALA A 83 18.12 2.14 21.02
N ALA A 84 17.27 2.94 21.67
CA ALA A 84 17.09 4.35 21.36
C ALA A 84 18.40 5.15 21.56
N LYS A 85 19.13 4.89 22.65
CA LYS A 85 20.46 5.50 22.90
C LYS A 85 21.46 5.11 21.82
N LYS A 86 21.48 3.84 21.38
CA LYS A 86 22.36 3.37 20.31
C LYS A 86 22.01 4.01 18.97
N TYR A 87 20.72 4.08 18.62
CA TYR A 87 20.25 4.74 17.41
C TYR A 87 20.67 6.20 17.36
N LYS A 88 20.45 6.96 18.45
CA LYS A 88 20.89 8.36 18.57
C LYS A 88 22.39 8.51 18.30
N LYS A 89 23.24 7.62 18.80
CA LYS A 89 24.69 7.65 18.53
C LYS A 89 25.05 7.39 17.06
N ILE A 90 24.24 6.61 16.34
CA ILE A 90 24.48 6.28 14.91
C ILE A 90 23.99 7.41 14.01
N THR A 91 22.86 8.04 14.34
CA THR A 91 22.21 9.05 13.48
C THR A 91 22.61 10.48 13.78
N THR A 92 23.20 10.76 14.95
CA THR A 92 23.83 12.07 15.16
C THR A 92 25.11 12.06 14.32
N PRO A 93 25.24 12.91 13.29
CA PRO A 93 26.48 12.97 12.50
C PRO A 93 27.62 13.26 13.47
N ASN A 94 28.76 12.59 13.29
CA ASN A 94 30.00 12.81 14.04
C ASN A 94 30.12 14.27 14.49
N ALA A 95 29.91 14.51 15.80
CA ALA A 95 30.37 15.73 16.43
C ALA A 95 31.89 15.59 16.58
N ILE A 96 32.61 15.89 15.51
CA ILE A 96 34.03 16.25 15.50
C ILE A 96 34.12 17.53 14.70
#